data_AF-A0A1G5VB93-F1
#
_entry.id   AF-A0A1G5VB93-F1
#
_cell.length_a   1.000
_cell.length_b   1.000
_cell.length_c   1.000
_cell.angle_alpha   90.00
_cell.angle_beta   90.00
_cell.angle_gamma   90.00
#
_symmetry.space_group_name_H-M   'P 1'
#
loop_
_entity.id
_entity.type
_entity.pdbx_description
1 polymer ?
#
loop_
_entity_poly.entity_id
_entity_poly.type
_entity_poly.pdbx_seq_one_letter_code
_entity_poly.pdbx_strand_id
1 'polypeptide(L)'
;MKEATSLGAENAIVDGEIIVLNEAGLSDFGELREAITRRQRALYFVAFDLLHLNGHDLRNMALEERREILASMIEAGGRIQFSEPLPGGAKAIYHLLDNAGLEGMVSKRRDSRYRSGPSTSWLKAKCYAIDEYELLGVERERGKPAFALMADRVTGKYIGSAFINSSRAIRERLGSASRNIPGQLPRA
;
A
#
# COMPACT_ATOMS: atom_id res chain seq x y z
N MET A 1 19.25 -14.12 1.09
CA MET A 1 19.52 -15.09 2.15
C MET A 1 20.37 -14.52 3.28
N LYS A 2 21.50 -13.83 3.03
CA LYS A 2 22.37 -13.27 4.10
C LYS A 2 21.65 -12.34 5.10
N GLU A 3 20.79 -11.45 4.64
CA GLU A 3 20.06 -10.51 5.52
C GLU A 3 19.11 -11.21 6.51
N ALA A 4 18.47 -12.31 6.12
CA ALA A 4 17.54 -13.01 7.03
C ALA A 4 18.29 -13.72 8.18
N THR A 5 19.56 -14.06 7.97
CA THR A 5 20.39 -14.70 9.00
C THR A 5 20.72 -13.75 10.16
N SER A 6 20.71 -12.43 9.94
CA SER A 6 20.96 -11.47 11.03
C SER A 6 19.85 -11.43 12.07
N LEU A 7 18.66 -11.97 11.76
CA LEU A 7 17.56 -12.09 12.73
C LEU A 7 17.85 -13.11 13.85
N GLY A 8 18.87 -13.96 13.70
CA GLY A 8 19.26 -14.95 14.72
C GLY A 8 18.20 -16.03 15.00
N ALA A 9 17.20 -16.19 14.13
CA ALA A 9 16.13 -17.17 14.28
C ALA A 9 16.44 -18.46 13.52
N GLU A 10 16.11 -19.61 14.11
CA GLU A 10 16.13 -20.90 13.41
C GLU A 10 15.00 -20.95 12.37
N ASN A 11 13.82 -20.45 12.74
CA ASN A 11 12.69 -20.27 11.84
C ASN A 11 11.79 -19.13 12.35
N ALA A 12 11.22 -18.35 11.43
CA ALA A 12 10.31 -17.27 11.76
C ALA A 12 9.29 -17.02 10.65
N ILE A 13 8.12 -16.52 11.02
CA ILE A 13 7.14 -15.95 10.09
C ILE A 13 6.97 -14.48 10.47
N VAL A 14 7.44 -13.59 9.61
CA VAL A 14 7.40 -12.13 9.80
C VAL A 14 6.44 -11.53 8.78
N ASP A 15 5.57 -10.66 9.24
CA ASP A 15 4.67 -9.86 8.39
C ASP A 15 5.26 -8.46 8.19
N GLY A 16 5.18 -7.96 6.96
CA GLY A 16 5.91 -6.77 6.55
C GLY A 16 5.59 -6.31 5.13
N GLU A 17 6.23 -5.22 4.73
CA GLU A 17 6.08 -4.62 3.40
C GLU A 17 7.43 -4.53 2.70
N ILE A 18 7.47 -4.88 1.42
CA ILE A 18 8.66 -4.65 0.59
C ILE A 18 8.55 -3.26 -0.03
N ILE A 19 9.58 -2.45 0.14
CA ILE A 19 9.63 -1.08 -0.40
C ILE A 19 10.90 -0.86 -1.22
N VAL A 20 10.85 0.17 -2.06
CA VAL A 20 12.00 0.81 -2.67
C VAL A 20 12.03 2.24 -2.18
N LEU A 21 13.21 2.73 -1.82
CA LEU A 21 13.39 4.11 -1.42
C LEU A 21 13.80 4.96 -2.62
N ASN A 22 13.16 6.12 -2.78
CA ASN A 22 13.62 7.15 -3.70
C ASN A 22 14.82 7.93 -3.12
N GLU A 23 15.33 8.93 -3.85
CA GLU A 23 16.48 9.75 -3.41
C GLU A 23 16.22 10.52 -2.10
N ALA A 24 14.96 10.79 -1.77
CA ALA A 24 14.54 11.43 -0.52
C ALA A 24 14.33 10.43 0.64
N GLY A 25 14.57 9.13 0.40
CA GLY A 25 14.38 8.08 1.41
C GLY A 25 12.92 7.70 1.66
N LEU A 26 12.00 8.03 0.74
CA LEU A 26 10.58 7.70 0.85
C LEU A 26 10.22 6.50 -0.02
N SER A 27 9.19 5.75 0.37
CA SER A 27 8.70 4.60 -0.39
C SER A 27 8.15 5.01 -1.76
N ASP A 28 8.65 4.38 -2.81
CA ASP A 28 8.20 4.58 -4.19
C ASP A 28 7.56 3.29 -4.75
N PHE A 29 6.23 3.29 -4.80
CA PHE A 29 5.46 2.15 -5.30
C PHE A 29 5.57 1.96 -6.82
N GLY A 30 5.79 3.05 -7.58
CA GLY A 30 5.98 2.97 -9.03
C GLY A 30 7.25 2.21 -9.36
N GLU A 31 8.34 2.58 -8.69
CA GLU A 31 9.66 1.96 -8.83
C GLU A 31 9.67 0.50 -8.34
N LEU A 32 8.85 0.16 -7.34
CA LEU A 32 8.80 -1.19 -6.77
C LEU A 32 8.55 -2.28 -7.81
N ARG A 33 7.64 -2.06 -8.77
CA ARG A 33 7.31 -3.05 -9.82
C ARG A 33 8.52 -3.38 -10.68
N GLU A 34 9.30 -2.38 -11.06
CA GLU A 34 10.52 -2.59 -11.83
C GLU A 34 11.64 -3.21 -10.97
N ALA A 35 11.79 -2.73 -9.74
CA ALA A 35 12.85 -3.16 -8.85
C ALA A 35 12.75 -4.63 -8.45
N ILE A 36 11.54 -5.16 -8.23
CA ILE A 36 11.32 -6.58 -7.91
C ILE A 36 11.92 -7.50 -8.99
N THR A 37 11.82 -7.10 -10.26
CA THR A 37 12.29 -7.92 -11.39
C THR A 37 13.75 -7.66 -11.73
N ARG A 38 14.23 -6.41 -11.62
CA ARG A 38 15.54 -6.00 -12.18
C ARG A 38 16.55 -5.48 -11.16
N ARG A 39 16.11 -4.99 -9.99
CA ARG A 39 16.95 -4.34 -8.97
C ARG A 39 16.66 -4.87 -7.58
N GLN A 40 16.76 -6.19 -7.38
CA GLN A 40 16.47 -6.83 -6.09
C GLN A 40 17.34 -6.29 -4.93
N ARG A 41 18.54 -5.76 -5.24
CA ARG A 41 19.42 -5.09 -4.26
C ARG A 41 18.98 -3.66 -3.88
N ALA A 42 17.91 -3.13 -4.45
CA ALA A 42 17.32 -1.85 -4.04
C ALA A 42 16.16 -2.05 -3.05
N LEU A 43 15.74 -3.30 -2.83
CA LEU A 43 14.60 -3.63 -1.98
C LEU A 43 14.97 -3.57 -0.50
N TYR A 44 14.05 -3.04 0.28
CA TYR A 44 14.01 -3.13 1.74
C TYR A 44 12.77 -3.93 2.15
N PHE A 45 12.88 -4.66 3.25
CA PHE A 45 11.75 -5.30 3.90
C PHE A 45 11.48 -4.60 5.23
N VAL A 46 10.34 -3.93 5.33
CA VAL A 46 9.89 -3.23 6.53
C VAL A 46 8.95 -4.14 7.31
N ALA A 47 9.48 -4.78 8.34
CA ALA A 47 8.77 -5.72 9.19
C ALA A 47 7.92 -5.00 10.23
N PHE A 48 6.66 -5.43 10.42
CA PHE A 48 5.73 -4.77 11.35
C PHE A 48 5.01 -5.71 12.33
N ASP A 49 5.10 -7.04 12.14
CA ASP A 49 4.54 -8.03 13.06
C ASP A 49 5.31 -9.37 12.98
N LEU A 50 5.31 -10.14 14.06
CA LEU A 50 5.97 -11.45 14.17
C LEU A 50 4.91 -12.50 14.53
N LEU A 51 4.69 -13.45 13.64
CA LEU A 51 3.61 -14.44 13.76
C LEU A 51 4.10 -15.76 14.35
N HIS A 52 5.37 -16.09 14.13
CA HIS A 52 5.97 -17.33 14.59
C HIS A 52 7.48 -17.15 14.81
N LEU A 53 8.02 -17.79 15.85
CA LEU A 53 9.45 -17.79 16.16
C LEU A 53 9.87 -19.13 16.77
N ASN A 54 10.86 -19.79 16.18
CA ASN A 54 11.53 -20.99 16.70
C ASN A 54 10.55 -22.07 17.22
N GLY A 55 9.54 -22.40 16.41
CA GLY A 55 8.50 -23.39 16.75
C GLY A 55 7.33 -22.86 17.58
N HIS A 56 7.33 -21.59 17.98
CA HIS A 56 6.26 -20.97 18.77
C HIS A 56 5.36 -20.08 17.91
N ASP A 57 4.06 -20.40 17.88
CA ASP A 57 3.03 -19.55 17.29
C ASP A 57 2.69 -18.37 18.23
N LEU A 58 3.00 -17.16 17.79
CA LEU A 58 2.83 -15.94 18.60
C LEU A 58 1.49 -15.26 18.33
N ARG A 59 0.66 -15.72 17.38
CA ARG A 59 -0.56 -15.01 16.95
C ARG A 59 -1.58 -14.76 18.06
N ASN A 60 -1.53 -15.52 19.15
CA ASN A 60 -2.40 -15.33 20.31
C ASN A 60 -1.87 -14.36 21.38
N MET A 61 -0.63 -13.89 21.26
CA MET A 61 -0.06 -12.83 22.10
C MET A 61 -0.62 -11.46 21.71
N ALA A 62 -0.47 -10.45 22.58
CA ALA A 62 -0.79 -9.07 22.25
C ALA A 62 0.16 -8.54 21.17
N LEU A 63 -0.32 -7.62 20.32
CA LEU A 63 0.48 -7.02 19.25
C LEU A 63 1.73 -6.32 19.79
N GLU A 64 1.60 -5.66 20.95
CA GLU A 64 2.73 -5.01 21.62
C GLU A 64 3.86 -5.99 21.93
N GLU A 65 3.55 -7.12 22.57
CA GLU A 65 4.54 -8.16 22.90
C GLU A 65 5.21 -8.75 21.65
N ARG A 66 4.44 -9.03 20.59
CA ARG A 66 4.98 -9.55 19.32
C ARG A 66 5.95 -8.55 18.68
N ARG A 67 5.64 -7.26 18.76
CA ARG A 67 6.46 -6.19 18.19
C ARG A 67 7.71 -5.92 19.00
N GLU A 68 7.65 -6.02 20.33
CA GLU A 68 8.83 -5.93 21.19
C GLU A 68 9.84 -7.03 20.86
N ILE A 69 9.38 -8.28 20.72
CA ILE A 69 10.23 -9.40 20.31
C ILE A 69 10.83 -9.11 18.93
N LEU A 70 10.01 -8.73 17.96
CA LEU A 70 10.46 -8.43 16.60
C LEU A 70 11.53 -7.31 16.58
N ALA A 71 11.32 -6.23 17.33
CA ALA A 71 12.25 -5.11 17.40
C ALA A 71 13.61 -5.55 17.96
N SER A 72 13.62 -6.44 18.97
CA SER A 72 14.86 -6.96 19.55
C SER A 72 15.68 -7.83 18.60
N MET A 73 15.06 -8.36 17.54
CA MET A 73 15.72 -9.22 16.54
C MET A 73 16.31 -8.45 15.36
N ILE A 74 15.91 -7.19 15.16
CA ILE A 74 16.29 -6.41 13.96
C ILE A 74 17.40 -5.43 14.31
N GLU A 75 18.57 -5.65 13.73
CA GLU A 75 19.70 -4.72 13.82
C GLU A 75 19.49 -3.49 12.91
N ALA A 76 19.93 -2.32 13.36
CA ALA A 76 19.88 -1.09 12.58
C ALA A 76 20.80 -1.16 11.34
N GLY A 77 20.41 -0.47 10.26
CA GLY A 77 21.22 -0.33 9.05
C GLY A 77 21.19 -1.51 8.07
N GLY A 78 20.48 -2.59 8.38
CA GLY A 78 20.25 -3.73 7.47
C GLY A 78 19.21 -3.46 6.38
N ARG A 79 18.90 -4.47 5.55
CA ARG A 79 17.78 -4.37 4.58
C ARG A 79 16.44 -4.77 5.16
N ILE A 80 16.47 -5.47 6.30
CA ILE A 80 15.30 -5.71 7.13
C ILE A 80 15.24 -4.56 8.13
N GLN A 81 14.15 -3.80 8.09
CA GLN A 81 13.92 -2.62 8.92
C GLN A 81 12.69 -2.87 9.79
N PHE A 82 12.71 -2.39 11.02
CA PHE A 82 11.55 -2.44 11.89
C PHE A 82 10.64 -1.24 11.63
N SER A 83 9.34 -1.48 11.45
CA SER A 83 8.34 -0.41 11.34
C SER A 83 8.09 0.18 12.72
N GLU A 84 8.79 1.27 13.05
CA GLU A 84 8.63 1.96 14.33
C GLU A 84 7.23 2.57 14.51
N PRO A 85 6.66 2.52 15.73
CA PRO A 85 5.42 3.22 16.01
C PRO A 85 5.67 4.73 16.13
N LEU A 86 4.84 5.53 15.46
CA LEU A 86 4.88 6.98 15.64
C LEU A 86 4.18 7.36 16.96
N PRO A 87 4.86 8.03 17.90
CA PRO A 87 4.23 8.50 19.13
C PRO A 87 3.29 9.68 18.82
N GLY A 88 2.20 9.78 19.61
CA GLY A 88 1.28 10.91 19.56
C GLY A 88 -0.13 10.57 19.09
N GLY A 89 -0.95 11.60 18.91
CA GLY A 89 -2.35 11.46 18.53
C GLY A 89 -2.51 11.14 17.04
N ALA A 90 -3.33 10.15 16.72
CA ALA A 90 -3.57 9.68 15.35
C ALA A 90 -3.93 10.82 14.37
N LYS A 91 -4.72 11.81 14.80
CA LYS A 91 -5.10 12.96 13.95
C LYS A 91 -3.89 13.83 13.58
N ALA A 92 -2.99 14.09 14.52
CA ALA A 92 -1.78 14.88 14.25
C ALA A 92 -0.85 14.13 13.30
N ILE A 93 -0.64 12.83 13.55
CA ILE A 93 0.14 11.96 12.67
C ILE A 93 -0.45 11.96 11.26
N TYR A 94 -1.78 11.78 11.13
CA TYR A 94 -2.45 11.81 9.83
C TYR A 94 -2.16 13.10 9.05
N HIS A 95 -2.31 14.27 9.69
CA HIS A 95 -2.04 15.55 9.02
C HIS A 95 -0.58 15.73 8.62
N LEU A 96 0.38 15.20 9.40
CA LEU A 96 1.78 15.20 9.03
C LEU A 96 2.05 14.34 7.79
N LEU A 97 1.45 13.15 7.72
CA LEU A 97 1.59 12.23 6.59
C LEU A 97 0.96 12.81 5.32
N ASP A 98 -0.22 13.41 5.44
CA ASP A 98 -0.94 14.08 4.34
C ASP A 98 -0.12 15.24 3.78
N ASN A 99 0.41 16.11 4.65
CA ASN A 99 1.28 17.22 4.25
C ASN A 99 2.61 16.76 3.63
N ALA A 100 3.10 15.58 4.01
CA ALA A 100 4.31 14.97 3.46
C ALA A 100 4.06 14.20 2.15
N GLY A 101 2.81 14.12 1.67
CA GLY A 101 2.44 13.38 0.47
C GLY A 101 2.57 11.85 0.61
N LEU A 102 2.50 11.33 1.84
CA LEU A 102 2.58 9.89 2.11
C LEU A 102 1.21 9.23 2.00
N GLU A 103 1.17 7.93 1.67
CA GLU A 103 -0.10 7.19 1.42
C GLU A 103 -1.07 7.24 2.61
N GLY A 104 -0.55 7.31 3.84
CA GLY A 104 -1.31 7.33 5.07
C GLY A 104 -0.72 6.45 6.16
N MET A 105 -1.56 5.95 7.06
CA MET A 105 -1.15 5.17 8.24
C MET A 105 -2.05 3.96 8.49
N VAL A 106 -1.53 3.02 9.27
CA VAL A 106 -2.28 1.90 9.84
C VAL A 106 -2.28 2.01 11.36
N SER A 107 -3.45 2.22 11.95
CA SER A 107 -3.65 2.17 13.40
C SER A 107 -3.92 0.74 13.83
N LYS A 108 -3.14 0.21 14.78
CA LYS A 108 -3.28 -1.16 15.27
C LYS A 108 -3.54 -1.16 16.79
N ARG A 109 -4.52 -1.94 17.25
CA ARG A 109 -4.80 -2.10 18.69
C ARG A 109 -3.67 -2.89 19.37
N ARG A 110 -3.05 -2.28 20.41
CA ARG A 110 -1.87 -2.82 21.12
C ARG A 110 -2.12 -4.19 21.75
N ASP A 111 -3.29 -4.39 22.33
CA ASP A 111 -3.72 -5.62 23.01
C ASP A 111 -4.29 -6.68 22.05
N SER A 112 -4.29 -6.44 20.74
CA SER A 112 -4.94 -7.33 19.78
C SER A 112 -4.11 -8.56 19.41
N ARG A 113 -4.79 -9.70 19.36
CA ARG A 113 -4.29 -10.93 18.74
C ARG A 113 -4.24 -10.78 17.23
N TYR A 114 -3.33 -11.51 16.58
CA TYR A 114 -3.32 -11.60 15.13
C TYR A 114 -4.48 -12.48 14.63
N ARG A 115 -5.18 -11.99 13.60
CA ARG A 115 -6.29 -12.69 12.94
C ARG A 115 -6.16 -12.48 11.44
N SER A 116 -6.10 -13.59 10.70
CA SER A 116 -6.12 -13.54 9.24
C SER A 116 -7.49 -13.10 8.73
N GLY A 117 -7.50 -12.29 7.66
CA GLY A 117 -8.72 -11.77 7.05
C GLY A 117 -9.15 -10.41 7.60
N PRO A 118 -10.39 -9.97 7.30
CA PRO A 118 -10.89 -8.68 7.74
C PRO A 118 -10.88 -8.55 9.26
N SER A 119 -10.36 -7.43 9.76
CA SER A 119 -10.27 -7.14 11.20
C SER A 119 -10.56 -5.67 11.47
N THR A 120 -11.15 -5.40 12.64
CA THR A 120 -11.33 -4.05 13.19
C THR A 120 -10.20 -3.64 14.13
N SER A 121 -9.26 -4.54 14.41
CA SER A 121 -8.08 -4.22 15.23
C SER A 121 -7.04 -3.42 14.46
N TRP A 122 -7.07 -3.47 13.12
CA TRP A 122 -6.17 -2.77 12.22
C TRP A 122 -6.98 -1.89 11.28
N LEU A 123 -6.78 -0.57 11.35
CA LEU A 123 -7.52 0.40 10.58
C LEU A 123 -6.55 1.20 9.70
N LYS A 124 -6.71 1.09 8.38
CA LYS A 124 -5.96 1.90 7.42
C LYS A 124 -6.67 3.24 7.21
N ALA A 125 -5.96 4.34 7.45
CA ALA A 125 -6.38 5.68 7.09
C ALA A 125 -5.47 6.17 5.96
N LYS A 126 -6.04 6.42 4.79
CA LYS A 126 -5.29 6.88 3.62
C LYS A 126 -5.42 8.40 3.48
N CYS A 127 -4.34 9.04 3.09
CA CYS A 127 -4.33 10.40 2.58
C CYS A 127 -4.87 10.38 1.15
N TYR A 128 -5.68 11.36 0.77
CA TYR A 128 -6.28 11.42 -0.55
C TYR A 128 -6.02 12.79 -1.17
N ALA A 129 -5.44 12.79 -2.37
CA ALA A 129 -5.49 13.94 -3.26
C ALA A 129 -6.75 13.84 -4.14
N ILE A 130 -7.43 14.96 -4.31
CA ILE A 130 -8.54 15.10 -5.25
C ILE A 130 -8.03 15.94 -6.40
N ASP A 131 -8.24 15.45 -7.62
CA ASP A 131 -7.84 16.13 -8.84
C ASP A 131 -8.91 15.92 -9.92
N GLU A 132 -8.92 16.80 -10.91
CA GLU A 132 -9.88 16.80 -12.01
C GLU A 132 -9.21 16.38 -13.31
N TYR A 133 -9.76 15.35 -13.95
CA TYR A 133 -9.25 14.82 -15.21
C TYR A 133 -10.31 14.85 -16.30
N GLU A 134 -9.86 14.91 -17.55
CA GLU A 134 -10.75 14.75 -18.70
C GLU A 134 -11.04 13.26 -18.93
N LEU A 135 -12.32 12.91 -19.07
CA LEU A 135 -12.73 11.54 -19.34
C LEU A 135 -12.63 11.27 -20.85
N LEU A 136 -11.62 10.50 -21.25
CA LEU A 136 -11.46 10.07 -22.65
C LEU A 136 -12.45 8.97 -23.04
N GLY A 137 -12.84 8.13 -22.08
CA GLY A 137 -13.73 7.01 -22.35
C GLY A 137 -13.96 6.12 -21.13
N VAL A 138 -14.81 5.11 -21.30
CA VAL A 138 -15.09 4.12 -20.25
C VAL A 138 -14.88 2.72 -20.80
N GLU A 139 -13.95 1.99 -20.21
CA GLU A 139 -13.73 0.58 -20.49
C GLU A 139 -14.67 -0.28 -19.65
N ARG A 140 -15.36 -1.22 -20.29
CA ARG A 140 -16.29 -2.14 -19.64
C ARG A 140 -16.15 -3.54 -20.22
N GLU A 141 -15.95 -4.50 -19.34
CA GLU A 141 -16.07 -5.93 -19.65
C GLU A 141 -17.20 -6.55 -18.84
N ARG A 142 -17.93 -7.50 -19.44
CA ARG A 142 -19.04 -8.17 -18.75
C ARG A 142 -18.52 -8.92 -17.53
N GLY A 143 -19.09 -8.62 -16.36
CA GLY A 143 -18.70 -9.25 -15.09
C GLY A 143 -17.49 -8.61 -14.41
N LYS A 144 -16.85 -7.61 -15.03
CA LYS A 144 -15.78 -6.83 -14.41
C LYS A 144 -16.26 -5.40 -14.09
N PRO A 145 -15.57 -4.71 -13.17
CA PRO A 145 -15.84 -3.31 -12.93
C PRO A 145 -15.52 -2.41 -14.12
N ALA A 146 -16.19 -1.27 -14.20
CA ALA A 146 -15.93 -0.27 -15.23
C ALA A 146 -14.74 0.62 -14.85
N PHE A 147 -13.93 0.98 -15.83
CA PHE A 147 -12.77 1.86 -15.66
C PHE A 147 -12.93 3.12 -16.51
N ALA A 148 -12.62 4.28 -15.95
CA ALA A 148 -12.51 5.55 -16.65
C ALA A 148 -11.11 5.65 -17.26
N LEU A 149 -11.01 5.97 -18.55
CA LEU A 149 -9.76 6.35 -19.20
C LEU A 149 -9.63 7.87 -19.10
N MET A 150 -8.51 8.35 -18.56
CA MET A 150 -8.37 9.75 -18.16
C MET A 150 -7.20 10.43 -18.86
N ALA A 151 -7.37 11.72 -19.15
CA ALA A 151 -6.32 12.60 -19.63
C ALA A 151 -6.11 13.79 -18.69
N ASP A 152 -4.88 14.30 -18.67
CA ASP A 152 -4.57 15.60 -18.12
C ASP A 152 -5.38 16.69 -18.84
N ARG A 153 -6.03 17.58 -18.08
CA ARG A 153 -6.93 18.61 -18.63
C ARG A 153 -6.22 19.70 -19.45
N VAL A 154 -4.93 19.91 -19.21
CA VAL A 154 -4.17 20.99 -19.86
C VAL A 154 -3.45 20.44 -21.08
N THR A 155 -2.78 19.30 -20.94
CA THR A 155 -1.97 18.72 -22.02
C THR A 155 -2.76 17.76 -22.90
N GLY A 156 -3.93 17.30 -22.47
CA GLY A 156 -4.72 16.25 -23.15
C GLY A 156 -4.03 14.89 -23.17
N LYS A 157 -2.94 14.71 -22.40
CA LYS A 157 -2.13 13.48 -22.42
C LYS A 157 -2.83 12.43 -21.57
N TYR A 158 -2.86 11.18 -22.05
CA TYR A 158 -3.36 10.05 -21.26
C TYR A 158 -2.54 9.87 -19.98
N ILE A 159 -3.23 9.78 -18.84
CA ILE A 159 -2.63 9.64 -17.51
C ILE A 159 -2.92 8.31 -16.83
N GLY A 160 -3.76 7.46 -17.46
CA GLY A 160 -4.11 6.15 -16.91
C GLY A 160 -5.61 5.93 -16.78
N SER A 161 -5.95 4.89 -16.01
CA SER A 161 -7.33 4.49 -15.78
C SER A 161 -7.67 4.37 -14.30
N ALA A 162 -8.91 4.68 -13.95
CA ALA A 162 -9.41 4.61 -12.59
C ALA A 162 -10.70 3.80 -12.50
N PHE A 163 -10.83 3.00 -11.43
CA PHE A 163 -12.06 2.26 -11.15
C PHE A 163 -13.22 3.23 -10.87
N ILE A 164 -14.35 3.03 -11.54
CA ILE A 164 -15.53 3.86 -11.35
C ILE A 164 -16.36 3.31 -10.19
N ASN A 165 -16.06 3.80 -8.99
CA ASN A 165 -16.87 3.52 -7.80
C ASN A 165 -18.05 4.50 -7.69
N SER A 166 -19.02 4.36 -8.60
CA SER A 166 -20.16 5.27 -8.66
C SER A 166 -21.50 4.55 -8.60
N SER A 167 -22.50 5.25 -8.06
CA SER A 167 -23.89 4.82 -8.05
C SER A 167 -24.39 4.56 -9.48
N ARG A 168 -25.45 3.75 -9.60
CA ARG A 168 -26.07 3.39 -10.89
C ARG A 168 -26.36 4.60 -11.79
N ALA A 169 -26.73 5.73 -11.20
CA ALA A 169 -27.03 6.98 -11.90
C ALA A 169 -25.82 7.59 -12.65
N ILE A 170 -24.61 7.53 -12.08
CA ILE A 170 -23.40 8.00 -12.76
C ILE A 170 -23.01 7.02 -13.87
N ARG A 171 -23.17 5.70 -13.64
CA ARG A 171 -22.93 4.68 -14.67
C ARG A 171 -23.86 4.81 -15.87
N GLU A 172 -25.12 5.21 -15.63
CA GLU A 172 -26.14 5.46 -16.66
C GLU A 172 -25.86 6.77 -17.42
N ARG A 173 -25.50 7.86 -16.73
CA ARG A 173 -25.06 9.12 -17.37
C ARG A 173 -23.83 8.94 -18.27
N LEU A 174 -22.82 8.21 -17.79
CA LEU A 174 -21.65 7.86 -18.58
C LEU A 174 -22.02 6.96 -19.77
N GLY A 175 -22.95 6.01 -19.58
CA GLY A 175 -23.43 5.14 -20.65
C GLY A 175 -24.30 5.84 -21.70
N SER A 176 -25.00 6.93 -21.36
CA SER A 176 -25.67 7.79 -22.35
C SER A 176 -24.69 8.67 -23.12
N ALA A 177 -23.61 9.14 -22.48
CA ALA A 177 -22.60 9.98 -23.14
C ALA A 177 -21.67 9.18 -24.06
N SER A 178 -21.33 7.93 -23.70
CA SER A 178 -20.40 7.08 -24.48
C SER A 178 -21.04 6.34 -25.66
N ARG A 179 -22.35 6.51 -25.90
CA ARG A 179 -23.11 5.68 -26.85
C ARG A 179 -22.89 6.02 -28.33
N ASN A 180 -22.07 7.01 -28.66
CA ASN A 180 -21.97 7.54 -30.04
C ASN A 180 -20.56 7.64 -30.64
N ILE A 181 -19.48 7.11 -30.04
CA ILE A 181 -18.15 7.13 -30.68
C ILE A 181 -17.40 5.81 -30.42
N PRO A 182 -17.29 4.91 -31.40
CA PRO A 182 -16.31 3.82 -31.36
C PRO A 182 -14.91 4.42 -31.52
N GLY A 183 -14.22 4.66 -30.41
CA GLY A 183 -12.85 5.18 -30.39
C GLY A 183 -11.82 4.07 -30.23
N GLN A 184 -10.74 4.11 -31.02
CA GLN A 184 -9.58 3.25 -30.86
C GLN A 184 -8.79 3.68 -29.62
N LEU A 185 -8.32 2.71 -28.81
CA LEU A 185 -7.51 2.97 -27.61
C LEU A 185 -6.30 3.86 -27.96
N PRO A 186 -6.04 4.95 -27.22
CA PRO A 186 -4.82 5.74 -27.40
C PRO A 186 -3.60 4.85 -27.13
N ARG A 187 -2.64 4.86 -28.06
CA ARG A 187 -1.38 4.12 -27.91
C ARG A 187 -0.47 4.86 -26.92
N ALA A 188 0.21 4.08 -26.08
CA ALA A 188 1.19 4.53 -25.10
C ALA A 188 2.41 5.21 -25.75
#